data_AF-A0A2D8ENJ3-F1
#
_entry.id   AF-A0A2D8ENJ3-F1
#
_cell.length_a   1.000
_cell.length_b   1.000
_cell.length_c   1.000
_cell.angle_alpha   90.00
_cell.angle_beta   90.00
_cell.angle_gamma   90.00
#
_symmetry.space_group_name_H-M   'P 1'
#
loop_
_entity.id
_entity.type
_entity.pdbx_description
1 polymer ?
#
loop_
_entity_poly.entity_id
_entity_poly.type
_entity_poly.pdbx_seq_one_letter_code
_entity_poly.pdbx_strand_id
1 'polypeptide(L)'
;MPDPKTGTGKKPKGSGRRLYTDENPKDTVRISFAKPADARATVAKVMKIKKPFARKIQILTVGEQRAKVMGKTEVVNIFKRGKERIRRQNARKKKK
;
A
#
# COMPACT_ATOMS: atom_id res chain seq x y z
N MET A 1 -25.29 -13.43 -24.48
CA MET A 1 -23.82 -13.41 -24.68
C MET A 1 -23.17 -13.92 -23.42
N PRO A 2 -22.29 -14.93 -23.50
CA PRO A 2 -21.53 -15.39 -22.33
C PRO A 2 -20.64 -14.27 -21.81
N ASP A 3 -20.61 -14.07 -20.50
CA ASP A 3 -19.74 -13.09 -19.85
C ASP A 3 -18.27 -13.35 -20.23
N PRO A 4 -17.48 -12.32 -20.58
CA PRO A 4 -16.07 -12.49 -20.85
C PRO A 4 -15.34 -13.02 -19.61
N LYS A 5 -14.49 -14.03 -19.78
CA LYS A 5 -13.72 -14.66 -18.68
C LYS A 5 -12.69 -13.71 -18.05
N THR A 6 -12.32 -12.63 -18.74
CA THR A 6 -11.37 -11.61 -18.30
C THR A 6 -12.00 -10.22 -18.34
N GLY A 7 -11.55 -9.32 -17.44
CA GLY A 7 -12.12 -7.98 -17.29
C GLY A 7 -11.89 -7.12 -18.53
N THR A 8 -12.96 -6.64 -19.15
CA THR A 8 -12.91 -5.80 -20.36
C THR A 8 -12.82 -4.29 -20.05
N GLY A 9 -12.61 -3.92 -18.78
CA GLY A 9 -12.62 -2.52 -18.33
C GLY A 9 -13.97 -1.80 -18.46
N LYS A 10 -15.00 -2.43 -19.03
CA LYS A 10 -16.37 -1.90 -19.17
C LYS A 10 -17.37 -2.83 -18.50
N LYS A 11 -18.14 -2.30 -17.54
CA LYS A 11 -19.20 -3.07 -16.86
C LYS A 11 -20.34 -3.32 -17.85
N PRO A 12 -20.72 -4.58 -18.15
CA PRO A 12 -21.87 -4.85 -19.01
C PRO A 12 -23.16 -4.33 -18.35
N LYS A 13 -24.01 -3.64 -19.11
CA LYS A 13 -25.36 -3.24 -18.65
C LYS A 13 -26.15 -4.51 -18.32
N GLY A 14 -26.75 -4.58 -17.13
CA GLY A 14 -27.53 -5.73 -16.67
C GLY A 14 -26.75 -6.82 -15.91
N SER A 15 -25.43 -6.68 -15.73
CA SER A 15 -24.64 -7.65 -14.95
C SER A 15 -24.46 -7.21 -13.48
N GLY A 16 -24.75 -8.14 -12.55
CA GLY A 16 -24.50 -7.99 -11.11
C GLY A 16 -23.01 -8.08 -10.72
N ARG A 17 -22.12 -8.42 -11.66
CA ARG A 17 -20.68 -8.52 -11.40
C ARG A 17 -20.04 -7.13 -11.22
N ARG A 18 -19.20 -7.01 -10.19
CA ARG A 18 -18.38 -5.80 -9.95
C ARG A 18 -17.39 -5.66 -11.10
N LEU A 19 -17.23 -4.42 -11.58
CA LEU A 19 -16.21 -4.02 -12.55
C LEU A 19 -14.84 -4.48 -12.02
N TYR A 20 -14.29 -5.57 -12.55
CA TYR A 20 -12.90 -5.91 -12.31
C TYR A 20 -12.08 -4.99 -13.21
N THR A 21 -11.58 -3.90 -12.62
CA THR A 21 -10.31 -3.36 -13.09
C THR A 21 -9.24 -4.45 -12.87
N ASP A 22 -8.17 -4.46 -13.66
CA ASP A 22 -7.02 -5.39 -13.51
C ASP A 22 -6.35 -5.37 -12.11
N GLU A 23 -6.87 -4.58 -11.18
CA GLU A 23 -6.40 -4.55 -9.81
C GLU A 23 -6.89 -5.78 -9.05
N ASN A 24 -5.96 -6.72 -8.78
CA ASN A 24 -6.18 -7.80 -7.83
C ASN A 24 -6.39 -7.23 -6.40
N PRO A 25 -7.61 -7.30 -5.83
CA PRO A 25 -7.90 -6.69 -4.53
C PRO A 25 -7.06 -7.30 -3.38
N LYS A 26 -6.51 -8.52 -3.56
CA LYS A 26 -5.63 -9.18 -2.56
C LYS A 26 -4.28 -8.49 -2.38
N ASP A 27 -3.84 -7.70 -3.35
CA ASP A 27 -2.56 -6.97 -3.32
C ASP A 27 -2.67 -5.51 -2.92
N THR A 28 -3.90 -5.06 -2.66
CA THR A 28 -4.18 -3.73 -2.14
C THR A 28 -3.89 -3.68 -0.63
N VAL A 29 -3.24 -2.59 -0.20
CA VAL A 29 -3.03 -2.31 1.22
C VAL A 29 -3.60 -0.93 1.51
N ARG A 30 -4.62 -0.87 2.36
CA ARG A 30 -5.21 0.40 2.79
C ARG A 30 -4.22 1.15 3.69
N ILE A 31 -3.87 2.36 3.27
CA ILE A 31 -2.96 3.31 3.92
C ILE A 31 -3.81 4.49 4.40
N SER A 32 -3.63 4.91 5.65
CA SER A 32 -4.17 6.18 6.13
C SER A 32 -3.03 7.11 6.54
N PHE A 33 -3.15 8.38 6.15
CA PHE A 33 -2.13 9.42 6.39
C PHE A 33 -2.78 10.76 6.74
N ALA A 34 -4.06 10.76 7.14
CA ALA A 34 -4.79 11.98 7.48
C ALA A 34 -4.16 12.66 8.71
N LYS A 35 -3.95 11.89 9.78
CA LYS A 35 -3.31 12.33 11.03
C LYS A 35 -1.96 11.62 11.25
N PRO A 36 -1.06 12.17 12.09
CA PRO A 36 0.18 11.48 12.48
C PRO A 36 -0.06 10.11 13.12
N ALA A 37 -1.12 9.99 13.94
CA ALA A 37 -1.51 8.71 14.55
C ALA A 37 -1.86 7.64 13.50
N ASP A 38 -2.58 8.03 12.45
CA ASP A 38 -2.95 7.13 11.34
C ASP A 38 -1.72 6.66 10.56
N ALA A 39 -0.74 7.55 10.37
CA ALA A 39 0.52 7.22 9.72
C ALA A 39 1.31 6.19 10.54
N ARG A 40 1.37 6.36 11.87
CA ARG A 40 2.02 5.40 12.78
C ARG A 40 1.31 4.04 12.74
N ALA A 41 -0.02 4.03 12.74
CA ALA A 41 -0.82 2.81 12.62
C ALA A 41 -0.57 2.11 11.28
N THR A 42 -0.49 2.87 10.18
CA THR A 42 -0.18 2.35 8.85
C THR A 42 1.22 1.72 8.80
N VAL A 43 2.24 2.39 9.36
CA VAL A 43 3.60 1.84 9.44
C VAL A 43 3.60 0.53 10.23
N ALA A 44 2.92 0.49 11.39
CA ALA A 44 2.82 -0.72 12.21
C ALA A 44 2.13 -1.87 11.48
N LYS A 45 1.04 -1.57 10.75
CA LYS A 45 0.33 -2.54 9.90
C LYS A 45 1.25 -3.11 8.81
N VAL A 46 1.96 -2.26 8.08
CA VAL A 46 2.87 -2.68 7.00
C VAL A 46 4.02 -3.55 7.53
N MET A 47 4.52 -3.27 8.73
CA MET A 47 5.53 -4.11 9.38
C MET A 47 5.01 -5.51 9.66
N LYS A 48 3.76 -5.65 10.14
CA LYS A 48 3.13 -6.93 10.49
C LYS A 48 2.67 -7.77 9.29
N ILE A 49 2.31 -7.13 8.18
CA ILE A 49 1.80 -7.82 6.99
C ILE A 49 2.85 -8.79 6.40
N LYS A 50 2.40 -9.96 5.95
CA LYS A 50 3.21 -10.97 5.21
C LYS A 50 3.33 -10.59 3.72
N LYS A 51 4.06 -9.51 3.43
CA LYS A 51 4.42 -9.11 2.05
C LYS A 51 5.95 -8.98 1.93
N PRO A 52 6.53 -9.13 0.72
CA PRO A 52 7.97 -9.00 0.51
C PRO A 52 8.53 -7.64 0.96
N PHE A 53 9.83 -7.61 1.28
CA PHE A 53 10.54 -6.37 1.68
C PHE A 53 10.31 -5.22 0.69
N ALA A 54 10.51 -5.48 -0.61
CA ALA A 54 10.31 -4.49 -1.66
C ALA A 54 8.88 -3.91 -1.64
N ARG A 55 7.87 -4.77 -1.49
CA ARG A 55 6.47 -4.34 -1.44
C ARG A 55 6.17 -3.48 -0.22
N LYS A 56 6.72 -3.81 0.95
CA LYS A 56 6.58 -2.97 2.15
C LYS A 56 7.15 -1.57 1.94
N ILE A 57 8.32 -1.48 1.30
CA ILE A 57 8.96 -0.18 1.00
C ILE A 57 8.14 0.63 -0.02
N GLN A 58 7.58 -0.01 -1.05
CA GLN A 58 6.71 0.65 -2.02
C GLN A 58 5.49 1.29 -1.34
N ILE A 59 4.79 0.52 -0.49
CA ILE A 59 3.60 1.00 0.24
C ILE A 59 3.92 2.24 1.07
N LEU A 60 5.01 2.21 1.85
CA LEU A 60 5.41 3.37 2.66
C LEU A 60 5.88 4.55 1.81
N THR A 61 6.50 4.30 0.66
CA THR A 61 6.94 5.35 -0.27
C THR A 61 5.76 6.10 -0.87
N VAL A 62 4.69 5.39 -1.27
CA VAL A 62 3.47 6.03 -1.77
C VAL A 62 2.82 6.91 -0.69
N GLY A 63 2.75 6.42 0.55
CA GLY A 63 2.25 7.21 1.69
C GLY A 63 3.07 8.47 1.95
N GLU A 64 4.40 8.35 1.89
CA GLU A 64 5.32 9.49 2.04
C GLU A 64 5.17 10.52 0.93
N GLN A 65 5.09 10.10 -0.34
CA GLN A 65 4.91 10.99 -1.48
C GLN A 65 3.60 11.77 -1.38
N ARG A 66 2.49 11.08 -1.08
CA ARG A 66 1.19 11.73 -0.88
C ARG A 66 1.25 12.73 0.27
N ALA A 67 1.85 12.36 1.40
CA ALA A 67 2.03 13.26 2.54
C ALA A 67 2.89 14.49 2.19
N LYS A 68 3.94 14.31 1.37
CA LYS A 68 4.81 15.39 0.90
C LYS A 68 4.06 16.37 0.00
N VAL A 69 3.26 15.86 -0.95
CA VAL A 69 2.45 16.70 -1.84
C VAL A 69 1.46 17.56 -1.06
N MET A 70 0.89 17.05 0.03
CA MET A 70 -0.03 17.83 0.88
C MET A 70 0.66 18.62 2.01
N GLY A 71 2.00 18.75 2.00
CA GLY A 71 2.73 19.54 3.01
C GLY A 71 2.73 18.98 4.43
N LYS A 72 2.37 17.70 4.64
CA LYS A 72 2.29 17.06 5.97
C LYS A 72 3.66 16.58 6.45
N THR A 73 4.51 17.50 6.87
CA THR A 73 5.92 17.24 7.25
C THR A 73 6.09 16.17 8.34
N GLU A 74 5.27 16.20 9.40
CA GLU A 74 5.34 15.19 10.46
C GLU A 74 5.02 13.77 9.94
N VAL A 75 3.99 13.66 9.09
CA VAL A 75 3.58 12.41 8.48
C VAL A 75 4.66 11.86 7.55
N VAL A 76 5.30 12.73 6.76
CA VAL A 76 6.47 12.38 5.93
C VAL A 76 7.58 11.78 6.81
N ASN A 77 7.90 12.42 7.93
CA ASN A 77 8.96 11.95 8.84
C ASN A 77 8.63 10.59 9.45
N ILE A 78 7.36 10.33 9.79
CA ILE A 78 6.91 9.02 10.28
C ILE A 78 7.13 7.93 9.23
N PHE A 79 6.74 8.19 7.97
CA PHE A 79 6.95 7.22 6.89
C PHE A 79 8.44 6.99 6.59
N LYS A 80 9.27 8.04 6.58
CA LYS A 80 10.73 7.92 6.43
C LYS A 80 11.35 7.00 7.48
N ARG A 81 11.07 7.27 8.77
CA ARG A 81 11.52 6.43 9.90
C ARG A 81 11.01 4.99 9.78
N GLY A 82 9.76 4.82 9.32
CA GLY A 82 9.18 3.52 9.02
C GLY A 82 9.99 2.73 7.98
N LYS A 83 10.37 3.36 6.86
CA LYS A 83 11.19 2.74 5.81
C LYS A 83 12.57 2.33 6.32
N GLU A 84 13.23 3.20 7.08
CA GLU A 84 14.54 2.92 7.67
C GLU A 84 14.51 1.72 8.60
N ARG A 85 13.47 1.59 9.43
CA ARG A 85 13.31 0.42 10.31
C ARG A 85 13.19 -0.87 9.51
N ILE A 86 12.43 -0.88 8.42
CA ILE A 86 12.29 -2.05 7.55
C ILE A 86 13.62 -2.37 6.83
N ARG A 87 14.36 -1.35 6.35
CA ARG A 87 15.70 -1.52 5.76
C ARG A 87 16.68 -2.14 6.74
N ARG A 88 16.74 -1.62 7.97
CA ARG A 88 17.61 -2.17 9.04
C ARG A 88 17.25 -3.62 9.38
N GLN A 89 15.97 -3.95 9.50
CA GLN A 89 15.53 -5.33 9.73
C GLN A 89 15.94 -6.26 8.59
N ASN A 90 15.78 -5.83 7.34
CA ASN A 90 16.17 -6.63 6.18
C ASN A 90 17.70 -6.81 6.09
N ALA A 91 18.48 -5.76 6.36
CA ALA A 91 19.94 -5.84 6.40
C ALA A 91 20.42 -6.81 7.48
N ARG A 92 19.82 -6.78 8.69
CA ARG A 92 20.12 -7.74 9.76
C ARG A 92 19.80 -9.18 9.36
N LYS A 93 18.68 -9.41 8.66
CA LYS A 93 18.32 -10.74 8.15
C LYS A 93 19.28 -11.27 7.09
N LYS A 94 19.87 -10.40 6.28
CA LYS A 94 20.87 -10.78 5.25
C LYS A 94 22.25 -11.09 5.84
N LYS A 95 22.57 -10.57 7.02
CA LYS A 95 23.83 -10.81 7.74
C LYS A 95 23.81 -12.11 8.56
N LYS A 96 22.66 -12.74 8.68
CA LYS A 96 22.45 -14.00 9.40
C LYS A 96 22.31 -15.11 8.37
#